data_AF-A0A7V2T445-F1
#
_entry.id   AF-A0A7V2T445-F1
#
_cell.length_a   1.000
_cell.length_b   1.000
_cell.length_c   1.000
_cell.angle_alpha   90.00
_cell.angle_beta   90.00
_cell.angle_gamma   90.00
#
_symmetry.space_group_name_H-M   'P 1'
#
loop_
_entity.id
_entity.type
_entity.pdbx_description
1 polymer ?
#
loop_
_entity_poly.entity_id
_entity_poly.type
_entity_poly.pdbx_seq_one_letter_code
_entity_poly.pdbx_strand_id
1 'polypeptide(L)' 'MPTAQEMLDAYIAAEQAVLKGQSYTLGDRRVTLADLQWIQQGRAHWERRVEAEARKASQGGLRPAVARWADE' A
#
# COMPACT_ATOMS: atom_id res chain seq x y z
N MET A 1 -10.06 6.71 8.42
CA MET A 1 -8.69 6.82 7.87
C MET A 1 -8.59 5.83 6.72
N PRO A 2 -8.18 6.23 5.52
CA PRO A 2 -7.97 5.29 4.41
C PRO A 2 -6.91 4.25 4.80
N THR A 3 -7.11 3.02 4.35
CA THR A 3 -6.16 1.92 4.46
C THR A 3 -4.92 2.16 3.61
N ALA A 4 -3.83 1.45 3.89
CA ALA A 4 -2.61 1.53 3.09
C ALA A 4 -2.87 1.16 1.61
N GLN A 5 -3.80 0.24 1.36
CA GLN A 5 -4.20 -0.16 0.01
C GLN A 5 -4.96 0.97 -0.70
N GLU A 6 -5.95 1.58 -0.05
CA GLU A 6 -6.68 2.73 -0.62
C GLU A 6 -5.76 3.90 -0.95
N MET A 7 -4.76 4.15 -0.11
CA MET A 7 -3.74 5.17 -0.39
C MET A 7 -2.88 4.78 -1.61
N LEU A 8 -2.43 3.54 -1.70
CA LEU A 8 -1.68 3.06 -2.86
C LEU A 8 -2.49 3.25 -4.15
N ASP A 9 -3.75 2.85 -4.16
CA ASP A 9 -4.63 2.99 -5.34
C ASP A 9 -4.81 4.45 -5.75
N ALA A 10 -4.92 5.37 -4.79
CA ALA A 10 -4.98 6.82 -5.09
C ALA A 10 -3.70 7.33 -5.78
N TYR A 11 -2.52 6.88 -5.33
CA TYR A 11 -1.25 7.23 -5.99
C TYR A 11 -1.11 6.58 -7.37
N ILE A 12 -1.68 5.38 -7.57
CA ILE A 12 -1.72 4.73 -8.88
C ILE A 12 -2.58 5.53 -9.87
N ALA A 13 -3.79 5.88 -9.45
CA ALA A 13 -4.70 6.69 -10.23
C ALA A 13 -4.11 8.07 -10.57
N ALA A 14 -3.46 8.72 -9.60
CA ALA A 14 -2.78 9.99 -9.81
C ALA A 14 -1.68 9.90 -10.87
N GLU A 15 -0.81 8.88 -10.78
CA GLU A 15 0.25 8.69 -11.78
C GLU A 15 -0.32 8.50 -13.18
N GLN A 16 -1.33 7.64 -13.33
CA GLN A 16 -1.96 7.40 -14.62
C GLN A 16 -2.61 8.66 -15.21
N ALA A 17 -3.24 9.47 -14.37
CA ALA A 17 -3.85 10.74 -14.79
C ALA A 17 -2.78 11.73 -15.28
N VAL A 18 -1.70 11.91 -14.52
CA VAL A 18 -0.64 12.86 -14.89
C VAL A 18 0.14 12.42 -16.12
N LEU A 19 0.35 11.11 -16.32
CA LEU A 19 0.96 10.57 -17.54
C LEU A 19 0.09 10.80 -18.79
N LYS A 20 -1.23 10.97 -18.61
CA LYS A 20 -2.17 11.36 -19.68
C LYS A 20 -2.26 12.88 -19.85
N GLY A 21 -1.43 13.66 -19.15
CA GLY A 21 -1.45 15.12 -19.16
C GLY A 21 -2.58 15.75 -18.34
N GLN A 22 -3.25 14.98 -17.47
CA GLN A 22 -4.33 15.47 -16.62
C GLN A 22 -3.79 15.87 -15.24
N SER A 23 -4.46 16.80 -14.57
CA SER A 23 -4.23 17.05 -13.14
C SER A 23 -5.05 16.10 -12.28
N TYR A 24 -4.53 15.68 -11.14
CA TYR A 24 -5.24 14.84 -10.17
C TYR A 24 -5.24 15.52 -8.79
N THR A 25 -6.27 15.31 -7.97
CA THR A 25 -6.32 15.83 -6.60
C THR A 25 -6.06 14.69 -5.63
N LEU A 26 -4.93 14.78 -4.92
CA LEU A 26 -4.53 13.82 -3.90
C LEU A 26 -4.71 14.45 -2.51
N GLY A 27 -5.77 14.06 -1.80
CA GLY A 27 -6.19 14.74 -0.57
C GLY A 27 -6.51 16.21 -0.86
N ASP A 28 -5.78 17.13 -0.23
CA ASP A 28 -5.95 18.58 -0.41
C ASP A 28 -4.98 19.18 -1.45
N ARG A 29 -4.10 18.37 -2.05
CA ARG A 29 -3.10 18.83 -3.02
C ARG A 29 -3.47 18.42 -4.44
N ARG A 30 -3.47 19.38 -5.36
CA ARG A 30 -3.48 19.09 -6.80
C ARG A 30 -2.07 18.76 -7.27
N VAL A 31 -1.95 17.66 -8.03
CA VAL A 31 -0.71 17.17 -8.62
C VAL A 31 -0.83 17.09 -10.13
N THR A 32 0.31 17.26 -10.80
CA THR A 32 0.43 17.29 -12.26
C THR A 32 1.64 16.48 -12.72
N LEU A 33 1.93 16.47 -14.02
CA LEU A 33 3.12 15.79 -14.56
C LEU A 33 4.42 16.35 -13.94
N ALA A 34 4.45 17.62 -13.52
CA ALA A 34 5.58 18.21 -12.81
C ALA A 34 5.85 17.55 -11.44
N ASP A 35 4.82 16.96 -10.83
CA ASP A 35 4.90 16.27 -9.55
C ASP A 35 5.15 14.76 -9.70
N LEU A 36 5.41 14.25 -10.92
CA LEU A 36 5.52 12.81 -11.18
C LEU A 36 6.52 12.10 -10.25
N GLN A 37 7.67 12.71 -10.02
CA GLN A 37 8.69 12.14 -9.12
C GLN A 37 8.19 12.05 -7.67
N TRP A 38 7.38 13.02 -7.21
CA TRP A 38 6.78 13.01 -5.88
C TRP A 38 5.70 11.92 -5.77
N ILE A 39 4.89 11.74 -6.82
CA ILE A 39 3.87 10.69 -6.90
C ILE A 39 4.53 9.30 -6.83
N GLN A 40 5.60 9.07 -7.59
CA GLN A 40 6.33 7.79 -7.59
C GLN A 40 6.93 7.47 -6.22
N GLN A 41 7.49 8.46 -5.53
CA GLN A 41 8.01 8.29 -4.16
C GLN A 41 6.89 7.95 -3.17
N GLY A 42 5.75 8.63 -3.26
CA GLY A 42 4.60 8.34 -2.42
C GLY A 42 4.03 6.94 -2.69
N ARG A 43 3.93 6.52 -3.95
CA ARG A 43 3.56 5.15 -4.32
C ARG A 43 4.48 4.12 -3.67
N ALA A 44 5.80 4.26 -3.84
CA ALA A 44 6.77 3.33 -3.28
C ALA A 44 6.68 3.23 -1.75
N HIS A 45 6.34 4.33 -1.07
CA HIS A 45 6.06 4.32 0.36
C HIS A 45 4.84 3.45 0.69
N TRP A 46 3.72 3.63 -0.02
CA TRP A 46 2.49 2.89 0.23
C TRP A 46 2.59 1.42 -0.17
N GLU A 47 3.32 1.08 -1.24
CA GLU A 47 3.61 -0.32 -1.61
C GLU A 47 4.30 -1.06 -0.47
N ARG A 48 5.34 -0.47 0.14
CA ARG A 48 6.03 -1.05 1.29
C ARG A 48 5.11 -1.21 2.50
N ARG A 49 4.21 -0.25 2.72
CA ARG A 49 3.22 -0.29 3.81
C ARG A 49 2.21 -1.42 3.59
N VAL A 50 1.67 -1.55 2.39
CA VAL A 50 0.75 -2.63 2.01
C VAL A 50 1.42 -3.99 2.20
N GLU A 51 2.65 -4.15 1.73
CA GLU A 51 3.40 -5.39 1.90
C GLU A 51 3.64 -5.72 3.39
N ALA A 52 3.98 -4.71 4.20
CA ALA A 52 4.15 -4.90 5.64
C ALA A 52 2.85 -5.33 6.34
N GLU A 53 1.71 -4.74 5.98
CA GLU A 53 0.41 -5.10 6.55
C GLU A 53 -0.01 -6.51 6.09
N ALA A 54 0.23 -6.88 4.83
CA ALA A 54 0.00 -8.23 4.33
C ALA A 54 0.83 -9.30 5.07
N ARG A 55 2.09 -9.00 5.38
CA ARG A 55 2.97 -9.89 6.17
C ARG A 55 2.52 -10.05 7.63
N LYS A 56 1.98 -9.00 8.25
CA LYS A 56 1.41 -9.10 9.60
C LYS A 56 0.15 -9.96 9.62
N ALA A 57 -0.70 -9.81 8.61
CA ALA A 57 -1.91 -10.62 8.48
C ALA A 57 -1.59 -12.12 8.34
N SER A 58 -0.50 -12.48 7.64
CA SER A 58 -0.09 -13.89 7.47
C SER A 58 0.60 -14.50 8.71
N GLN A 59 1.26 -13.69 9.55
CA GLN A 59 1.92 -14.18 10.78
C GLN A 59 0.95 -14.47 11.94
N GLY A 60 -0.24 -13.87 11.95
CA GLY A 60 -1.27 -14.14 12.98
C GLY A 60 -2.03 -15.47 12.79
N GLY A 61 -1.80 -16.18 11.68
CA GLY A 61 -2.53 -17.40 11.32
C GLY A 61 -1.83 -18.73 11.65
N LEU A 62 -0.54 -18.71 12.03
CA LEU A 62 0.14 -19.93 12.44
C LEU A 62 -0.14 -20.23 13.90
N ARG A 63 -1.20 -21.02 14.15
CA ARG A 63 -1.33 -21.78 15.39
C ARG A 63 -0.10 -22.70 15.47
N PRO A 64 0.80 -22.59 16.46
CA PRO A 64 1.74 -23.66 16.71
C PRO A 64 0.90 -24.88 17.08
N ALA A 65 0.90 -25.89 16.21
CA ALA A 65 0.39 -27.20 16.56
C ALA A 65 1.21 -27.66 17.76
N VAL A 66 0.62 -27.55 18.96
CA VAL A 66 1.17 -28.17 20.16
C VAL A 66 1.27 -29.65 19.84
N ALA A 67 2.50 -30.12 19.64
CA ALA A 67 2.80 -31.53 19.60
C ALA A 67 2.34 -32.08 20.95
N ARG A 68 1.17 -32.73 20.97
CA ARG A 68 0.72 -33.52 22.09
C ARG A 68 1.64 -34.73 22.11
N TRP A 69 2.68 -34.66 22.95
CA TRP A 69 3.47 -35.82 23.34
C TRP A 69 2.52 -36.94 23.75
N ALA A 70 2.65 -38.07 23.06
CA ALA A 70 2.12 -39.34 23.53
C ALA A 70 2.92 -39.70 24.79
N ASP A 71 2.20 -40.00 25.87
CA ASP A 71 2.74 -40.75 26.99
C ASP A 71 1.77 -41.90 27.28
N GLU A 72 2.40 -43.01 27.59
CA GLU A 72 1.99 -44.42 27.57
C GLU A 72 1.22 -44.83 28.84
#